data_AF-A0A7W5XVE5-F1
#
_entry.id   AF-A0A7W5XVE5-F1
#
_cell.length_a   1.000
_cell.length_b   1.000
_cell.length_c   1.000
_cell.angle_alpha   90.00
_cell.angle_beta   90.00
_cell.angle_gamma   90.00
#
_symmetry.space_group_name_H-M   'P 1'
#
loop_
_entity.id
_entity.type
_entity.pdbx_description
1 polymer ?
#
loop_
_entity_poly.entity_id
_entity_poly.type
_entity_poly.pdbx_seq_one_letter_code
_entity_poly.pdbx_strand_id
1 'polypeptide(L)'
;MTDGRLDPLGRTTTDGFVIAVSDRSGGLHPWGDQLFPTMDAANMTAARCVTQPCDIVPARRITFMTGKPAFARYRSKILIGEPSVAKNS
;
A
#
# COMPACT_ATOMS: atom_id res chain seq x y z
N MET A 1 8.07 -14.67 6.11
CA MET A 1 8.99 -13.88 5.29
C MET A 1 8.75 -14.27 3.85
N THR A 2 7.93 -13.52 3.12
CA THR A 2 7.74 -13.75 1.68
C THR A 2 8.99 -13.25 0.98
N ASP A 3 9.66 -14.18 0.31
CA ASP A 3 10.89 -13.98 -0.43
C ASP A 3 10.76 -12.75 -1.34
N GLY A 4 11.63 -11.76 -1.13
CA GLY A 4 11.59 -10.44 -1.78
C GLY A 4 12.00 -10.50 -3.24
N ARG A 5 11.33 -11.34 -4.02
CA ARG A 5 11.62 -11.59 -5.42
C ARG A 5 11.29 -10.32 -6.20
N LEU A 6 12.35 -9.61 -6.59
CA LEU A 6 12.27 -8.47 -7.49
C LEU A 6 11.68 -8.95 -8.82
N ASP A 7 10.71 -8.22 -9.34
CA ASP A 7 10.23 -8.39 -10.70
C ASP A 7 11.36 -8.08 -11.71
N PRO A 8 11.20 -8.39 -13.02
CA PRO A 8 12.19 -8.08 -14.04
C PRO A 8 12.56 -6.59 -14.16
N LEU A 9 11.79 -5.70 -13.52
CA LEU A 9 12.00 -4.26 -13.49
C LEU A 9 12.65 -3.78 -12.17
N GLY A 10 13.07 -4.70 -11.30
CA GLY A 10 13.71 -4.37 -10.02
C GLY A 10 12.73 -3.85 -8.96
N ARG A 11 11.48 -4.32 -8.97
CA ARG A 11 10.41 -3.87 -8.06
C ARG A 11 9.92 -5.01 -7.19
N THR A 12 9.49 -4.69 -5.98
CA THR A 12 8.71 -5.62 -5.15
C THR A 12 7.28 -5.12 -4.99
N THR A 13 6.33 -6.04 -4.99
CA THR A 13 4.92 -5.75 -4.72
C THR A 13 4.50 -6.39 -3.41
N THR A 14 3.76 -5.64 -2.60
CA THR A 14 3.18 -6.13 -1.34
C THR A 14 1.70 -5.77 -1.34
N ASP A 15 0.85 -6.78 -1.24
CA ASP A 15 -0.60 -6.60 -1.10
C ASP A 15 -0.95 -6.43 0.38
N GLY A 16 -2.01 -5.67 0.66
CA GLY A 16 -2.47 -5.42 2.01
C GLY A 16 -3.71 -4.54 2.03
N PHE A 17 -3.88 -3.80 3.12
CA PHE A 17 -5.02 -2.91 3.35
C PHE A 17 -4.52 -1.51 3.71
N VAL A 18 -5.29 -0.50 3.36
CA VAL A 18 -5.05 0.88 3.82
C VAL A 18 -6.29 1.43 4.48
N ILE A 19 -6.07 2.44 5.31
CA ILE A 19 -7.12 3.34 5.76
C ILE A 19 -7.22 4.43 4.69
N ALA A 20 -8.25 4.37 3.84
CA ALA A 20 -8.50 5.35 2.81
C ALA A 20 -9.28 6.52 3.40
N VAL A 21 -8.75 7.72 3.21
CA VAL A 21 -9.36 8.97 3.64
C VAL A 21 -9.59 9.86 2.43
N SER A 22 -10.73 10.55 2.40
CA SER A 22 -11.03 11.51 1.34
C SER A 22 -10.37 12.86 1.63
N ASP A 23 -9.77 13.46 0.61
CA ASP A 23 -9.37 14.86 0.65
C ASP A 23 -10.56 15.81 0.39
N ARG A 24 -10.31 17.11 0.45
CA ARG A 24 -11.35 18.15 0.17
C ARG A 24 -11.85 18.14 -1.28
N SER A 25 -11.15 17.46 -2.17
CA SER A 25 -11.46 17.33 -3.59
C SER A 25 -12.19 16.01 -3.91
N GLY A 26 -12.41 15.15 -2.91
CA GLY A 26 -13.01 13.82 -3.08
C GLY A 26 -12.04 12.73 -3.51
N GLY A 27 -10.74 13.02 -3.59
CA GLY A 27 -9.69 12.06 -3.87
C GLY A 27 -9.38 11.18 -2.66
N LEU A 28 -9.35 9.86 -2.86
CA LEU A 28 -8.93 8.91 -1.84
C LEU A 28 -7.41 8.85 -1.75
N HIS A 29 -6.88 8.98 -0.52
CA HIS A 29 -5.47 8.81 -0.24
C HIS A 29 -5.26 7.91 0.99
N PRO A 30 -4.14 7.19 1.07
CA PRO A 30 -3.87 6.33 2.21
C PRO A 30 -3.44 7.20 3.40
N TRP A 31 -4.10 7.02 4.54
CA TRP A 31 -3.72 7.71 5.76
C TRP A 31 -2.30 7.31 6.18
N GLY A 32 -1.42 8.30 6.31
CA GLY A 32 -0.03 8.10 6.75
C GLY A 32 0.86 7.31 5.78
N ASP A 33 0.47 7.18 4.50
CA ASP A 33 1.20 6.35 3.50
C ASP A 33 1.46 4.90 3.97
N GLN A 34 0.59 4.39 4.85
CA GLN A 34 0.77 3.12 5.54
C GLN A 34 -0.02 2.00 4.89
N LEU A 35 0.64 0.86 4.66
CA LEU A 35 0.03 -0.40 4.24
C LEU A 35 0.02 -1.36 5.44
N PHE A 36 -1.14 -1.91 5.74
CA PHE A 36 -1.37 -2.89 6.79
C PHE A 36 -1.42 -4.29 6.19
N PRO A 37 -0.85 -5.31 6.86
CA PRO A 37 -0.87 -6.68 6.36
C PRO A 37 -2.26 -7.34 6.42
N THR A 38 -3.14 -6.87 7.32
CA THR A 38 -4.49 -7.41 7.50
C THR A 38 -5.51 -6.29 7.65
N MET A 39 -6.77 -6.59 7.30
CA MET A 39 -7.89 -5.66 7.47
C MET A 39 -8.10 -5.31 8.95
N ASP A 40 -7.97 -6.28 9.85
CA ASP A 40 -8.13 -6.06 11.29
C ASP A 40 -7.08 -5.09 11.86
N ALA A 41 -5.83 -5.18 11.40
CA ALA A 41 -4.79 -4.25 11.80
C ALA A 41 -5.12 -2.82 11.36
N ALA A 42 -5.62 -2.65 10.13
CA ALA A 42 -6.06 -1.35 9.63
C ALA A 42 -7.26 -0.82 10.42
N ASN A 43 -8.26 -1.66 10.71
CA ASN A 43 -9.43 -1.31 11.52
C ASN A 43 -9.05 -0.86 12.94
N MET A 44 -8.19 -1.61 13.62
CA MET A 44 -7.73 -1.24 14.97
C MET A 44 -7.01 0.11 14.99
N THR A 45 -6.18 0.38 13.97
CA THR A 45 -5.50 1.67 13.85
C THR A 45 -6.47 2.79 13.49
N ALA A 46 -7.40 2.57 12.56
CA ALA A 46 -8.42 3.56 12.20
C ALA A 46 -9.25 3.99 13.41
N ALA A 47 -9.76 3.01 14.19
CA ALA A 47 -10.57 3.28 15.37
C ALA A 47 -9.85 4.07 16.47
N ARG A 48 -8.51 4.03 16.51
CA ARG A 48 -7.71 4.71 17.55
C ARG A 48 -7.05 6.00 17.08
N CYS A 49 -6.74 6.12 15.80
CA CYS A 49 -5.85 7.16 15.30
C CYS A 49 -6.50 8.08 14.26
N VAL A 50 -7.60 7.66 13.62
CA VAL A 50 -8.21 8.41 12.53
C VAL A 50 -9.49 9.08 13.02
N THR A 51 -9.50 10.41 12.99
CA THR A 51 -10.59 11.26 13.50
C THR A 51 -11.61 11.65 12.43
N GLN A 52 -11.31 11.38 11.16
CA GLN A 52 -12.15 11.69 10.01
C GLN A 52 -12.82 10.44 9.45
N PRO A 53 -13.93 10.58 8.68
CA PRO A 53 -14.51 9.46 7.94
C PRO A 53 -13.46 8.77 7.08
N CYS A 54 -13.40 7.46 7.17
CA CYS A 54 -12.44 6.65 6.45
C CYS A 54 -13.03 5.28 6.12
N ASP A 55 -12.49 4.66 5.09
CA ASP A 55 -12.82 3.30 4.67
C ASP A 55 -11.59 2.41 4.75
N ILE A 56 -11.76 1.14 5.10
CA ILE A 56 -10.69 0.15 4.99
C ILE A 56 -10.82 -0.59 3.68
N VAL A 57 -9.81 -0.45 2.82
CA VAL A 57 -9.86 -0.99 1.46
C VAL A 57 -8.58 -1.76 1.11
N PRO A 58 -8.68 -2.79 0.26
CA PRO A 58 -7.50 -3.46 -0.30
C PRO A 58 -6.61 -2.49 -1.06
N ALA A 59 -5.31 -2.72 -0.99
CA ALA A 59 -4.31 -1.91 -1.66
C ALA A 59 -3.04 -2.71 -1.97
N ARG A 60 -2.21 -2.12 -2.83
CA ARG A 60 -0.91 -2.67 -3.23
C ARG A 60 0.18 -1.63 -3.08
N ARG A 61 1.26 -1.99 -2.40
CA ARG A 61 2.50 -1.20 -2.38
C ARG A 61 3.46 -1.72 -3.43
N ILE A 62 3.90 -0.86 -4.32
CA ILE A 62 5.00 -1.11 -5.26
C ILE A 62 6.23 -0.40 -4.71
N THR A 63 7.30 -1.14 -4.45
CA THR A 63 8.59 -0.60 -4.04
C THR A 63 9.56 -0.68 -5.20
N PHE A 64 10.10 0.47 -5.59
CA PHE A 64 11.11 0.61 -6.63
C PHE A 64 12.48 0.70 -5.97
N MET A 65 13.38 -0.23 -6.30
CA MET A 65 14.81 -0.08 -6.01
C MET A 65 15.47 0.68 -7.16
N THR A 66 16.13 1.79 -6.85
CA THR A 66 16.94 2.53 -7.83
C THR A 66 18.31 2.85 -7.27
N GLY A 67 19.35 2.75 -8.11
CA GLY A 67 20.74 3.04 -7.75
C GLY A 67 21.61 1.80 -7.51
N LYS A 68 22.92 2.03 -7.31
CA LYS A 68 23.87 0.97 -6.92
C LYS A 68 23.55 0.46 -5.51
N PRO A 69 23.85 -0.80 -5.15
CA PRO A 69 23.49 -1.39 -3.85
C PRO A 69 23.88 -0.55 -2.63
N ALA A 70 25.05 0.12 -2.68
CA ALA A 70 25.53 1.00 -1.61
C ALA A 70 24.72 2.30 -1.42
N PHE A 71 23.91 2.69 -2.41
CA PHE A 71 23.11 3.93 -2.43
C PHE A 71 21.68 3.69 -2.90
N ALA A 72 21.16 2.47 -2.69
CA ALA A 72 19.83 2.10 -3.14
C ALA A 72 18.80 3.04 -2.51
N ARG A 73 18.10 3.80 -3.35
CA ARG A 73 16.95 4.61 -2.93
C ARG A 73 15.70 3.78 -3.12
N TYR A 74 14.98 3.61 -2.02
CA TYR A 74 13.67 2.98 -2.00
C TYR A 74 12.62 4.05 -2.18
N ARG A 75 11.87 3.98 -3.28
CA ARG A 75 10.62 4.72 -3.42
C ARG A 75 9.48 3.72 -3.40
N SER A 76 8.44 4.00 -2.65
CA SER A 76 7.22 3.20 -2.66
C SER A 76 6.04 4.04 -3.12
N LYS A 77 5.13 3.40 -3.86
CA LYS A 77 3.80 3.94 -4.16
C LYS A 77 2.74 2.96 -3.67
N ILE A 78 1.65 3.48 -3.12
CA ILE A 78 0.48 2.69 -2.73
C ILE A 78 -0.61 2.95 -3.76
N LEU A 79 -1.17 1.87 -4.31
CA LEU A 79 -2.31 1.86 -5.19
C LEU A 79 -3.52 1.39 -4.39
N ILE A 80 -4.52 2.25 -4.25
CA ILE A 80 -5.77 1.95 -3.55
C ILE A 80 -6.71 1.22 -4.51
N GLY A 81 -7.35 0.14 -4.05
CA GLY A 81 -8.39 -0.54 -4.82
C GLY A 81 -7.87 -1.49 -5.90
N GLU A 82 -6.55 -1.75 -5.96
CA GLU A 82 -5.99 -2.82 -6.78
C GLU A 82 -5.63 -4.05 -5.93
N PRO A 83 -6.58 -4.95 -5.64
CA PRO A 83 -6.20 -6.32 -5.35
C PRO A 83 -5.60 -6.93 -6.63
N SER A 84 -4.66 -7.88 -6.49
CA SER A 84 -4.18 -8.73 -7.60
C SER A 84 -5.37 -9.35 -8.32
N VAL A 85 -5.91 -8.68 -9.34
CA VAL A 85 -6.73 -9.37 -10.34
C VAL A 85 -5.74 -10.20 -11.13
N ALA A 86 -5.56 -11.46 -10.70
CA ALA A 86 -5.28 -12.52 -11.63
C ALA A 86 -6.40 -12.46 -12.68
N LYS A 87 -6.14 -11.80 -13.80
CA LYS A 87 -6.98 -11.92 -15.00
C LYS A 87 -6.81 -13.35 -15.49
N ASN A 88 -7.60 -14.25 -14.93
CA ASN A 88 -7.89 -15.54 -15.53
C ASN A 88 -9.21 -15.36 -16.28
N SER A 89 -9.11 -14.98 -17.55
CA SER A 89 -10.17 -15.09 -18.55
C SER A 89 -9.53 -15.34 -19.90
#